data_AF-W4NAU6-F1
#
_entry.id   AF-W4NAU6-F1
#
_cell.length_a   1.000
_cell.length_b   1.000
_cell.length_c   1.000
_cell.angle_alpha   90.00
_cell.angle_beta   90.00
_cell.angle_gamma   90.00
#
_symmetry.space_group_name_H-M   'P 1'
#
loop_
_entity.id
_entity.type
_entity.pdbx_description
1 polymer ?
#
loop_
_entity_poly.entity_id
_entity_poly.type
_entity_poly.pdbx_seq_one_letter_code
_entity_poly.pdbx_strand_id
1 'polypeptide(L)'
;MLRSREAARMIGISPRTLAKWRQRGVGPQCVRLGYNLVVYRLSDIDAWIRTRACSAPKATADDLEGTIGLDCTGGLNSVDYISRLRDDRTIKTGKEESKESGMKAEYHELTRRTDRLRDLLAKYADGTLDFEPACPIALLSRQLDVMDEYALILRRRANIEHIDLGEQLIGTGILRDTKPNRENQ
;
A
#
# COMPACT_ATOMS: atom_id res chain seq x y z
N MET A 1 33.59 5.61 -12.41
CA MET A 1 32.32 5.68 -13.15
C MET A 1 31.49 4.46 -12.79
N LEU A 2 30.29 4.64 -12.25
CA LEU A 2 29.41 3.59 -11.76
C LEU A 2 28.51 3.06 -12.87
N ARG A 3 28.33 1.73 -12.94
CA ARG A 3 27.38 1.12 -13.87
C ARG A 3 25.95 1.26 -13.34
N SER A 4 24.96 1.14 -14.22
CA SER A 4 23.55 1.33 -13.84
C SER A 4 23.10 0.47 -12.65
N ARG A 5 23.62 -0.75 -12.48
CA ARG A 5 23.29 -1.63 -11.34
C ARG A 5 23.91 -1.15 -10.01
N GLU A 6 25.07 -0.51 -10.05
CA GLU A 6 25.74 0.05 -8.87
C GLU A 6 25.07 1.35 -8.47
N ALA A 7 24.84 2.25 -9.43
CA ALA A 7 24.10 3.49 -9.22
C ALA A 7 22.71 3.24 -8.61
N ALA A 8 21.99 2.24 -9.13
CA ALA A 8 20.68 1.86 -8.62
C ALA A 8 20.74 1.34 -7.17
N ARG A 9 21.78 0.56 -6.82
CA ARG A 9 22.00 0.10 -5.45
C ARG A 9 22.28 1.25 -4.48
N MET A 10 23.11 2.22 -4.89
CA MET A 10 23.42 3.39 -4.05
C MET A 10 22.20 4.27 -3.78
N ILE A 11 21.29 4.37 -4.76
CA ILE A 11 20.05 5.14 -4.62
C ILE A 11 18.94 4.35 -3.91
N GLY A 12 19.09 3.02 -3.79
CA GLY A 12 18.09 2.14 -3.20
C GLY A 12 16.90 1.83 -4.12
N ILE A 13 17.09 1.82 -5.44
CA ILE A 13 16.05 1.53 -6.45
C ILE A 13 16.41 0.37 -7.36
N SER A 14 15.43 -0.17 -8.09
CA SER A 14 15.70 -1.20 -9.10
C SER A 14 16.44 -0.60 -10.32
N PRO A 15 17.36 -1.34 -10.97
CA PRO A 15 18.01 -0.88 -12.21
C PRO A 15 17.01 -0.58 -13.34
N ARG A 16 15.86 -1.27 -13.36
CA ARG A 16 14.78 -1.05 -14.31
C ARG A 16 14.08 0.29 -14.07
N THR A 17 13.89 0.68 -12.81
CA THR A 17 13.37 2.01 -12.43
C THR A 17 14.33 3.10 -12.89
N LEU A 18 15.64 2.93 -12.66
CA LEU A 18 16.66 3.87 -13.11
C LEU A 18 16.74 3.99 -14.64
N ALA A 19 16.48 2.90 -15.38
CA ALA A 19 16.36 2.93 -16.84
C ALA A 19 15.14 3.71 -17.32
N LYS A 20 13.97 3.50 -16.70
CA LYS A 20 12.74 4.28 -16.98
C LYS A 20 12.93 5.76 -16.67
N TRP A 21 13.63 6.06 -15.59
CA TRP A 21 13.98 7.43 -15.16
C TRP A 21 14.81 8.16 -16.20
N ARG A 22 15.85 7.52 -16.75
CA ARG A 22 16.63 8.06 -17.87
C ARG A 22 15.76 8.41 -19.09
N GLN A 23 14.83 7.53 -19.47
CA GLN A 23 13.92 7.77 -20.60
C GLN A 23 13.01 8.98 -20.38
N ARG A 24 12.63 9.22 -19.13
CA ARG A 24 11.75 10.33 -18.73
C ARG A 24 12.52 11.62 -18.39
N GLY A 25 13.85 11.61 -18.49
CA GLY A 25 14.70 12.74 -18.09
C GLY A 25 14.70 13.02 -16.58
N VAL A 26 14.27 12.06 -15.76
CA VAL A 26 14.22 12.19 -14.30
C VAL A 26 15.37 11.39 -13.71
N GLY A 27 16.16 11.94 -12.79
CA GLY A 27 17.21 11.18 -12.10
C GLY A 27 18.58 11.87 -12.11
N PRO A 28 19.61 11.20 -11.53
CA PRO A 28 20.97 11.71 -11.55
C PRO A 28 21.50 11.77 -12.98
N GLN A 29 22.38 12.74 -13.24
CA GLN A 29 22.98 12.93 -14.54
C GLN A 29 23.75 11.66 -14.96
N CYS A 30 23.49 11.19 -16.18
CA CYS A 30 24.16 10.02 -16.74
C CYS A 30 25.02 10.42 -17.94
N VAL A 31 26.17 9.76 -18.07
CA VAL A 31 27.08 9.94 -19.20
C VAL A 31 26.95 8.70 -20.10
N ARG A 32 26.61 8.92 -21.37
CA ARG A 32 26.57 7.86 -22.38
C ARG A 32 27.96 7.73 -23.01
N LEU A 33 28.65 6.64 -22.69
CA LEU A 33 30.01 6.34 -23.18
C LEU A 33 30.03 5.42 -24.41
N GLY A 34 28.87 4.94 -24.84
CA GLY A 34 28.72 4.14 -26.06
C GLY A 34 27.25 3.82 -26.33
N TYR A 35 26.99 3.05 -27.39
CA TYR A 35 25.63 2.72 -27.84
C TYR A 35 24.77 2.10 -26.71
N ASN A 36 25.34 1.16 -25.95
CA ASN A 36 24.65 0.48 -24.83
C ASN A 36 25.25 0.76 -23.45
N LEU A 37 26.28 1.62 -23.36
CA LEU A 37 27.00 1.85 -22.12
C LEU A 37 26.66 3.23 -21.52
N VAL A 38 25.89 3.19 -20.44
CA VAL A 38 25.54 4.38 -19.65
C VAL A 38 26.11 4.22 -18.25
N VAL A 39 26.90 5.22 -17.87
CA VAL A 39 27.55 5.28 -16.57
C VAL A 39 27.16 6.53 -15.82
N TYR A 40 27.38 6.51 -14.52
CA TYR A 40 27.11 7.60 -13.62
C TYR A 40 28.40 8.02 -12.93
N ARG A 41 28.60 9.32 -12.74
CA ARG A 41 29.60 9.78 -11.78
C ARG A 41 29.01 9.64 -10.39
N LEU A 42 29.86 9.26 -9.44
CA LEU A 42 29.45 9.20 -8.03
C LEU A 42 28.99 10.59 -7.54
N SER A 43 29.69 11.65 -7.96
CA SER A 43 29.33 13.04 -7.67
C SER A 43 27.90 13.40 -8.07
N ASP A 44 27.46 12.96 -9.24
CA ASP A 44 26.15 13.30 -9.80
C ASP A 44 25.04 12.54 -9.09
N ILE A 45 25.32 11.32 -8.64
CA ILE A 45 24.43 10.53 -7.78
C ILE A 45 24.31 11.19 -6.40
N ASP A 46 25.42 11.55 -5.78
CA ASP A 46 25.43 12.18 -4.45
C ASP A 46 24.78 13.57 -4.48
N ALA A 47 25.04 14.36 -5.53
CA ALA A 47 24.38 15.64 -5.74
C ALA A 47 22.86 15.45 -5.85
N TRP A 48 22.41 14.47 -6.64
CA TRP A 48 21.00 14.18 -6.80
C TRP A 48 20.33 13.64 -5.53
N ILE A 49 21.03 12.82 -4.74
CA ILE A 49 20.55 12.37 -3.42
C ILE A 49 20.41 13.58 -2.49
N ARG A 50 21.41 14.48 -2.45
CA ARG A 50 21.37 15.70 -1.63
C ARG A 50 20.23 16.64 -2.02
N THR A 51 19.95 16.82 -3.31
CA THR A 51 18.80 17.60 -3.79
C THR A 51 17.48 17.04 -3.27
N ARG A 52 17.40 15.73 -3.01
CA ARG A 52 16.21 15.07 -2.43
C ARG A 52 16.26 14.91 -0.92
N ALA A 53 17.44 14.98 -0.30
CA ALA A 53 17.63 14.76 1.14
C ALA A 53 17.31 15.99 2.01
N CYS A 54 16.92 17.12 1.41
CA CYS A 54 16.65 18.35 2.15
C CYS A 54 15.22 18.84 1.97
N SER A 55 14.30 18.27 2.76
CA SER A 55 13.27 19.04 3.49
C SER A 55 13.36 18.82 5.01
N ALA A 56 14.42 18.18 5.52
CA ALA A 56 14.69 18.12 6.96
C ALA A 56 15.66 19.24 7.34
N PRO A 57 15.35 20.11 8.33
CA PRO A 57 16.30 21.10 8.81
C PRO A 57 17.53 20.39 9.38
N LYS A 58 18.70 20.84 8.94
CA LYS A 58 20.00 20.29 9.34
C LYS A 58 20.26 20.66 10.80
N ALA A 59 20.05 19.71 11.70
CA ALA A 59 20.60 19.79 13.06
C ALA A 59 22.12 19.92 12.96
N THR A 60 22.64 20.96 13.60
CA THR A 60 24.08 21.19 13.78
C THR A 60 24.64 20.08 14.67
N ALA A 61 25.77 19.53 14.25
CA ALA A 61 26.52 18.55 15.01
C ALA A 61 27.19 19.24 16.20
N ASP A 62 26.69 18.95 17.40
CA ASP A 62 27.50 18.75 18.59
C ASP A 62 26.88 17.58 19.37
N ASP A 63 27.75 16.83 20.04
CA ASP A 63 27.51 15.70 20.94
C ASP A 63 27.46 14.29 20.31
N LEU A 64 28.63 13.65 20.36
CA LEU A 64 28.85 12.21 20.20
C LEU A 64 28.65 11.49 21.54
N GLU A 65 28.40 10.17 21.42
CA GLU A 65 28.52 9.10 22.42
C GLU A 65 27.31 8.75 23.29
N GLY A 66 26.89 7.49 23.17
CA GLY A 66 25.86 6.87 24.00
C GLY A 66 25.42 5.52 23.47
N THR A 67 26.32 4.54 23.49
CA THR A 67 26.03 3.10 23.28
C THR A 67 24.98 2.58 24.26
N ILE A 68 23.86 2.03 23.78
CA ILE A 68 23.07 1.00 24.49
C ILE A 68 22.45 0.06 23.44
N GLY A 69 22.71 -1.25 23.58
CA GLY A 69 22.04 -2.32 22.82
C GLY A 69 20.79 -2.85 23.53
N LEU A 70 20.28 -3.98 23.02
CA LEU A 70 19.03 -4.70 23.37
C LEU A 70 17.76 -4.05 22.80
N ASP A 71 16.75 -4.78 22.34
CA ASP A 71 16.53 -6.21 22.07
C ASP A 71 15.17 -6.36 21.37
N CYS A 72 14.91 -7.57 20.89
CA CYS A 72 13.74 -7.99 20.17
C CYS A 72 12.55 -8.14 21.13
N THR A 73 11.46 -7.38 20.96
CA THR A 73 10.08 -7.84 21.18
C THR A 73 9.04 -6.77 20.82
N GLY A 74 8.02 -7.18 20.07
CA GLY A 74 6.70 -6.54 20.10
C GLY A 74 6.42 -5.45 19.06
N GLY A 75 5.46 -5.73 18.18
CA GLY A 75 4.62 -4.68 17.60
C GLY A 75 4.65 -4.55 16.08
N LEU A 76 4.09 -5.53 15.37
CA LEU A 76 3.51 -5.26 14.04
C LEU A 76 2.22 -4.43 14.23
N ASN A 77 2.39 -3.14 14.50
CA ASN A 77 1.36 -2.10 14.38
C ASN A 77 2.05 -0.84 13.86
N SER A 78 2.54 -0.93 12.63
CA SER A 78 3.27 0.16 12.00
C SER A 78 2.36 0.84 10.99
N VAL A 79 1.65 1.86 11.49
CA VAL A 79 1.02 2.92 10.70
C VAL A 79 2.07 3.66 9.82
N ASP A 80 3.37 3.34 9.96
CA ASP A 80 4.46 3.86 9.10
C ASP A 80 4.37 3.45 7.63
N TYR A 81 3.51 2.48 7.27
CA TYR A 81 3.25 2.19 5.86
C TYR A 81 2.62 3.39 5.12
N ILE A 82 1.82 4.21 5.80
CA ILE A 82 1.14 5.37 5.19
C ILE A 82 2.07 6.59 5.10
N SER A 83 3.09 6.66 5.95
CA SER A 83 3.95 7.86 6.10
C SER A 83 4.93 8.11 4.95
N ARG A 84 5.03 7.25 3.92
CA ARG A 84 5.86 7.51 2.71
C ARG A 84 5.14 8.17 1.53
N LEU A 85 3.86 8.52 1.68
CA LEU A 85 3.05 9.14 0.60
C LEU A 85 2.53 10.53 0.98
N ARG A 86 3.32 11.31 1.72
CA ARG A 86 2.99 12.71 1.97
C ARG A 86 4.21 13.58 1.73
N ASP A 87 4.33 14.08 0.50
CA ASP A 87 4.92 15.39 0.23
C ASP A 87 4.11 16.07 -0.89
N ASP A 88 3.45 17.14 -0.44
CA ASP A 88 2.73 18.22 -1.11
C ASP A 88 2.45 18.14 -2.62
N ARG A 89 1.15 18.02 -2.92
CA ARG A 89 0.55 18.77 -4.02
C ARG A 89 -0.83 19.28 -3.62
N THR A 90 -0.86 20.59 -3.36
CA THR A 90 -2.01 21.49 -3.35
C THR A 90 -3.22 20.96 -4.12
N ILE A 91 -4.33 20.79 -3.40
CA ILE A 91 -5.66 20.54 -3.97
C ILE A 91 -6.04 21.76 -4.82
N LYS A 92 -6.05 21.58 -6.15
CA LYS A 92 -6.87 22.41 -7.03
C LYS A 92 -8.19 21.68 -7.21
N THR A 93 -9.22 22.23 -6.57
CA THR A 93 -10.63 21.95 -6.78
C THR A 93 -10.93 22.07 -8.28
N GLY A 94 -11.44 20.99 -8.87
CA GLY A 94 -11.72 20.91 -10.29
C GLY A 94 -12.39 19.59 -10.65
N LYS A 95 -13.73 19.60 -10.60
CA LYS A 95 -14.69 18.59 -11.06
C LYS A 95 -14.94 17.40 -10.10
N GLU A 96 -15.95 17.57 -9.26
CA GLU A 96 -16.39 16.65 -8.19
C GLU A 96 -17.04 15.34 -8.69
N GLU A 97 -17.41 15.21 -9.96
CA GLU A 97 -18.15 14.03 -10.45
C GLU A 97 -17.26 12.81 -10.81
N SER A 98 -15.93 12.98 -10.90
CA SER A 98 -15.02 11.92 -11.37
C SER A 98 -14.46 11.04 -10.25
N LYS A 99 -14.34 11.56 -9.02
CA LYS A 99 -13.78 10.77 -7.90
C LYS A 99 -14.86 9.90 -7.24
N GLU A 100 -16.05 10.45 -7.14
CA GLU A 100 -17.25 9.76 -6.65
C GLU A 100 -17.57 8.51 -7.48
N SER A 101 -17.56 8.65 -8.82
CA SER A 101 -17.80 7.54 -9.74
C SER A 101 -16.76 6.43 -9.64
N GLY A 102 -15.48 6.76 -9.38
CA GLY A 102 -14.42 5.78 -9.19
C GLY A 102 -14.59 4.94 -7.92
N MET A 103 -14.86 5.58 -6.78
CA MET A 103 -15.05 4.88 -5.51
C MET A 103 -16.31 4.02 -5.49
N LYS A 104 -17.42 4.53 -6.06
CA LYS A 104 -18.66 3.74 -6.23
C LYS A 104 -18.42 2.51 -7.09
N ALA A 105 -17.75 2.68 -8.22
CA ALA A 105 -17.44 1.57 -9.12
C ALA A 105 -16.56 0.51 -8.42
N GLU A 106 -15.55 0.95 -7.67
CA GLU A 106 -14.69 0.07 -6.88
C GLU A 106 -15.48 -0.69 -5.80
N TYR A 107 -16.31 0.01 -5.02
CA TYR A 107 -17.17 -0.61 -4.00
C TYR A 107 -18.08 -1.67 -4.60
N HIS A 108 -18.80 -1.35 -5.67
CA HIS A 108 -19.72 -2.29 -6.31
C HIS A 108 -19.00 -3.50 -6.92
N GLU A 109 -17.85 -3.31 -7.54
CA GLU A 109 -17.07 -4.43 -8.07
C GLU A 109 -16.51 -5.31 -6.95
N LEU A 110 -16.05 -4.71 -5.86
CA LEU A 110 -15.59 -5.43 -4.67
C LEU A 110 -16.72 -6.27 -4.06
N THR A 111 -17.92 -5.71 -3.88
CA THR A 111 -19.07 -6.47 -3.37
C THR A 111 -19.41 -7.65 -4.27
N ARG A 112 -19.51 -7.45 -5.60
CA ARG A 112 -19.79 -8.55 -6.53
C ARG A 112 -18.75 -9.67 -6.44
N ARG A 113 -17.47 -9.33 -6.30
CA ARG A 113 -16.40 -10.32 -6.12
C ARG A 113 -16.51 -11.05 -4.79
N THR A 114 -16.86 -10.33 -3.73
CA THR A 114 -17.06 -10.85 -2.38
C THR A 114 -18.19 -11.86 -2.38
N ASP A 115 -19.33 -11.54 -3.00
CA ASP A 115 -20.50 -12.42 -3.06
C ASP A 115 -20.17 -13.71 -3.82
N ARG A 116 -19.49 -13.61 -4.97
CA ARG A 116 -19.03 -14.81 -5.70
C ARG A 116 -18.08 -15.68 -4.87
N LEU A 117 -17.20 -15.07 -4.08
CA LEU A 117 -16.27 -15.80 -3.23
C LEU A 117 -16.99 -16.46 -2.05
N ARG A 118 -18.00 -15.79 -1.46
CA ARG A 118 -18.89 -16.37 -0.45
C ARG A 118 -19.64 -17.58 -1.01
N ASP A 119 -20.23 -17.45 -2.20
CA ASP A 119 -20.95 -18.54 -2.84
C ASP A 119 -20.03 -19.74 -3.11
N LEU A 120 -18.81 -19.49 -3.58
CA LEU A 120 -17.81 -20.54 -3.78
C LEU A 120 -17.45 -21.25 -2.46
N LEU A 121 -17.22 -20.48 -1.40
CA LEU A 121 -16.88 -21.04 -0.08
C LEU A 121 -18.06 -21.78 0.54
N ALA A 122 -19.29 -21.32 0.34
CA ALA A 122 -20.50 -22.02 0.77
C ALA A 122 -20.65 -23.37 0.06
N LYS A 123 -20.49 -23.39 -1.28
CA LYS A 123 -20.50 -24.62 -2.09
C LYS A 123 -19.37 -25.59 -1.74
N TYR A 124 -18.23 -25.06 -1.29
CA TYR A 124 -17.17 -25.92 -0.80
C TYR A 124 -17.55 -26.55 0.56
N ALA A 125 -18.12 -25.76 1.47
CA ALA A 125 -18.51 -26.20 2.80
C ALA A 125 -19.67 -27.21 2.79
N ASP A 126 -20.61 -27.08 1.84
CA ASP A 126 -21.71 -28.03 1.64
C ASP A 126 -21.33 -29.25 0.79
N GLY A 127 -20.12 -29.26 0.21
CA GLY A 127 -19.63 -30.34 -0.66
C GLY A 127 -20.28 -30.41 -2.04
N THR A 128 -20.98 -29.36 -2.48
CA THR A 128 -21.65 -29.27 -3.80
C THR A 128 -20.77 -28.67 -4.89
N LEU A 129 -19.55 -28.25 -4.56
CA LEU A 129 -18.60 -27.70 -5.53
C LEU A 129 -18.16 -28.78 -6.52
N ASP A 130 -18.37 -28.50 -7.81
CA ASP A 130 -18.13 -29.42 -8.93
C ASP A 130 -16.65 -29.51 -9.35
N PHE A 131 -15.76 -28.78 -8.68
CA PHE A 131 -14.32 -28.79 -8.92
C PHE A 131 -13.52 -28.63 -7.63
N GLU A 132 -12.25 -29.04 -7.68
CA GLU A 132 -11.28 -28.80 -6.60
C GLU A 132 -10.57 -27.46 -6.82
N PRO A 133 -10.65 -26.49 -5.89
CA PRO A 133 -9.94 -25.24 -6.03
C PRO A 133 -8.42 -25.44 -6.03
N ALA A 134 -7.74 -24.88 -7.04
CA ALA A 134 -6.28 -24.93 -7.13
C ALA A 134 -5.56 -24.20 -5.97
N CYS A 135 -6.29 -23.33 -5.27
CA CYS A 135 -5.81 -22.54 -4.15
C CYS A 135 -6.33 -23.12 -2.82
N PRO A 136 -5.51 -23.18 -1.76
CA PRO A 136 -5.97 -23.62 -0.45
C PRO A 136 -7.20 -22.82 0.03
N ILE A 137 -8.24 -23.53 0.48
CA ILE A 137 -9.49 -22.91 0.94
C ILE A 137 -9.27 -21.88 2.03
N ALA A 138 -8.34 -22.13 2.96
CA ALA A 138 -8.00 -21.18 4.02
C ALA A 138 -7.51 -19.82 3.48
N LEU A 139 -6.81 -19.80 2.33
CA LEU A 139 -6.37 -18.56 1.70
C LEU A 139 -7.55 -17.82 1.05
N LEU A 140 -8.49 -18.55 0.44
CA LEU A 140 -9.73 -17.99 -0.11
C LEU A 140 -10.64 -17.42 0.99
N SER A 141 -10.76 -18.10 2.14
CA SER A 141 -11.47 -17.57 3.31
C SER A 141 -10.81 -16.30 3.82
N ARG A 142 -9.47 -16.27 3.94
CA ARG A 142 -8.76 -15.07 4.35
C ARG A 142 -8.90 -13.91 3.35
N GLN A 143 -8.94 -14.23 2.06
CA GLN A 143 -9.19 -13.25 1.02
C GLN A 143 -10.58 -12.61 1.20
N LEU A 144 -11.60 -13.42 1.50
CA LEU A 144 -12.95 -12.92 1.78
C LEU A 144 -12.96 -11.95 2.97
N ASP A 145 -12.32 -12.31 4.08
CA ASP A 145 -12.23 -11.44 5.27
C ASP A 145 -11.61 -10.08 4.93
N VAL A 146 -10.52 -10.07 4.15
CA VAL A 146 -9.84 -8.83 3.76
C VAL A 146 -10.71 -7.98 2.82
N MET A 147 -11.47 -8.63 1.94
CA MET A 147 -12.40 -7.92 1.04
C MET A 147 -13.54 -7.27 1.82
N ASP A 148 -14.06 -7.94 2.86
CA ASP A 148 -15.07 -7.39 3.75
C ASP A 148 -14.57 -6.20 4.57
N GLU A 149 -13.36 -6.31 5.12
CA GLU A 149 -12.70 -5.19 5.80
C GLU A 149 -12.48 -4.01 4.84
N TYR A 150 -12.07 -4.29 3.60
CA TYR A 150 -11.88 -3.24 2.62
C TYR A 150 -13.20 -2.56 2.22
N ALA A 151 -14.29 -3.32 2.06
CA ALA A 151 -15.62 -2.78 1.84
C ALA A 151 -16.07 -1.87 3.00
N LEU A 152 -15.79 -2.25 4.24
CA LEU A 152 -16.06 -1.43 5.43
C LEU A 152 -15.27 -0.11 5.39
N ILE A 153 -14.00 -0.15 5.00
CA ILE A 153 -13.17 1.05 4.83
C ILE A 153 -13.76 1.97 3.77
N LEU A 154 -14.15 1.44 2.61
CA LEU A 154 -14.76 2.23 1.54
C LEU A 154 -16.08 2.87 1.98
N ARG A 155 -16.92 2.15 2.74
CA ARG A 155 -18.16 2.68 3.31
C ARG A 155 -17.88 3.80 4.32
N ARG A 156 -16.91 3.62 5.22
CA ARG A 156 -16.49 4.66 6.17
C ARG A 156 -16.00 5.91 5.44
N ARG A 157 -15.19 5.72 4.40
CA ARG A 157 -14.69 6.81 3.56
C ARG A 157 -15.84 7.54 2.86
N ALA A 158 -16.82 6.81 2.32
CA ALA A 158 -17.99 7.40 1.68
C ALA A 158 -18.84 8.22 2.66
N ASN A 159 -19.00 7.77 3.91
CA ASN A 159 -19.69 8.55 4.94
C ASN A 159 -18.97 9.89 5.23
N ILE A 160 -17.64 9.90 5.22
CA ILE A 160 -16.83 11.12 5.44
C ILE A 160 -16.90 12.05 4.23
N GLU A 161 -16.84 11.49 3.02
CA GLU A 161 -16.90 12.23 1.75
C GLU A 161 -18.36 12.57 1.33
N HIS A 162 -19.35 12.20 2.14
CA HIS A 162 -20.79 12.33 1.87
C HIS A 162 -21.23 11.75 0.51
N ILE A 163 -20.62 10.63 0.14
CA ILE A 163 -20.90 9.90 -1.09
C ILE A 163 -21.92 8.80 -0.82
N ASP A 164 -23.03 8.78 -1.56
CA ASP A 164 -24.03 7.72 -1.46
C ASP A 164 -23.59 6.47 -2.24
N LEU A 165 -23.25 5.39 -1.53
CA LEU A 165 -22.89 4.09 -2.12
C LEU A 165 -24.11 3.20 -2.42
N GLY A 166 -25.32 3.66 -2.12
CA GLY A 166 -26.54 2.85 -2.17
C GLY A 166 -26.68 1.95 -0.95
N GLU A 167 -27.93 1.67 -0.58
CA GLU A 167 -28.25 0.87 0.59
C GLU A 167 -28.03 -0.61 0.31
N GLN A 168 -26.92 -1.16 0.81
CA GLN A 168 -26.83 -2.60 1.01
C GLN A 168 -27.20 -2.88 2.47
N LEU A 169 -28.33 -3.55 2.66
CA LEU A 169 -28.65 -4.32 3.86
C LEU A 169 -27.48 -5.27 4.08
N ILE A 170 -26.50 -4.85 4.88
CA ILE A 170 -25.61 -5.80 5.51
C ILE A 170 -26.51 -6.58 6.45
N GLY A 171 -26.89 -7.78 6.04
CA GLY A 171 -27.29 -8.83 6.98
C GLY A 171 -26.11 -9.01 7.91
N THR A 172 -26.10 -8.22 8.99
CA THR A 172 -25.14 -8.30 10.08
C THR A 172 -25.39 -9.61 10.81
N GLY A 173 -24.98 -10.71 10.20
CA GLY A 173 -24.55 -11.87 10.94
C GLY A 173 -23.21 -11.51 11.57
N ILE A 174 -23.20 -11.45 12.90
CA ILE A 174 -22.02 -11.42 13.77
C ILE A 174 -21.50 -10.01 14.15
N LEU A 175 -22.33 -9.26 14.87
CA LEU A 175 -21.88 -8.70 16.15
C LEU A 175 -21.77 -9.88 17.13
N ARG A 176 -20.55 -10.33 17.46
CA ARG A 176 -20.38 -11.14 18.68
C ARG A 176 -20.53 -10.19 19.87
N ASP A 177 -21.77 -9.93 20.25
CA ASP A 177 -22.06 -9.54 21.64
C ASP A 177 -21.66 -10.72 22.51
N THR A 178 -20.47 -10.62 23.10
CA THR A 178 -20.10 -11.47 24.22
C THR A 178 -20.94 -10.98 25.39
N LYS A 179 -22.16 -11.51 25.53
CA LYS A 179 -22.95 -11.31 26.76
C LYS A 179 -22.09 -11.78 27.94
N PRO A 180 -21.92 -10.98 29.00
CA PRO A 180 -21.27 -11.47 30.21
C PRO A 180 -22.17 -12.55 30.80
N ASN A 181 -21.62 -13.76 30.90
CA ASN A 181 -22.20 -14.86 31.63
C ASN A 181 -22.45 -14.41 33.09
N ARG A 182 -23.71 -14.21 33.47
CA ARG A 182 -24.14 -14.08 34.86
C ARG A 182 -25.00 -15.28 35.23
N GLU A 183 -24.38 -16.45 35.26
CA GLU A 183 -24.84 -17.57 36.09
C GLU A 183 -23.60 -18.17 36.74
N ASN A 184 -23.39 -17.80 38.01
CA ASN A 184 -22.76 -18.58 39.08
C ASN A 184 -22.60 -17.67 40.32
N GLN A 185 -23.71 -17.48 41.05
CA GLN A 185 -23.76 -17.37 42.51
C GLN A 185 -25.18 -17.57 43.00
#